data_AF-A0A843LBB0-F1
#
_entry.id   AF-A0A843LBB0-F1
#
_cell.length_a   1.000
_cell.length_b   1.000
_cell.length_c   1.000
_cell.angle_alpha   90.00
_cell.angle_beta   90.00
_cell.angle_gamma   90.00
#
_symmetry.space_group_name_H-M   'P 1'
#
loop_
_entity.id
_entity.type
_entity.pdbx_description
1 polymer ?
#
loop_
_entity_poly.entity_id
_entity_poly.type
_entity_poly.pdbx_seq_one_letter_code
_entity_poly.pdbx_strand_id
1 'polypeptide(L)'
;MDQNTLYLDAIRRVAGRIREAAPPDLAERFSAAGGFDSASYRHCRPEFGGAVCAVDGSNTIILDAGCFAVAAVRASVSAYIGRVRLHHGTTPLHIVTVNPGTGNEDFDTLFYGCFQRPPKVHLDHDDPERNAAVIRDTLEYQAAMEMAGKLDAGDLIVLDGTLQVRHASHDEVIESLLNLCNLRGVLIAAVTKRTSLTWGGGHPLVPAAEALARDLAIPAPWYLCVSTGGLLDRQETSAWKQRGEQYVARLHPRADRAFKVEIPRYYNPERVERVFSALASFADDGRVTGYPYPLLDAHLTTRIGRDAVEQVRHDIIRGMDRLGMNLADYTGIFGDYHDEFDRY
;
A
#
# COMPACT_ATOMS: atom_id res chain seq x y z
N MET A 1 31.15 -25.16 20.30
CA MET A 1 29.80 -24.68 20.67
C MET A 1 28.83 -25.40 19.74
N ASP A 2 27.88 -26.16 20.28
CA ASP A 2 26.92 -26.93 19.48
C ASP A 2 26.06 -25.97 18.64
N GLN A 3 25.91 -26.25 17.33
CA GLN A 3 25.11 -25.45 16.41
C GLN A 3 23.64 -25.36 16.87
N ASN A 4 23.14 -26.41 17.52
CA ASN A 4 21.78 -26.43 18.04
C ASN A 4 21.61 -25.44 19.22
N THR A 5 22.62 -25.34 20.10
CA THR A 5 22.64 -24.36 21.19
C THR A 5 22.70 -22.93 20.67
N LEU A 6 23.53 -22.66 19.66
CA LEU A 6 23.62 -21.33 19.02
C LEU A 6 22.29 -20.91 18.38
N TYR A 7 21.60 -21.83 17.71
CA TYR A 7 20.29 -21.58 17.13
C TYR A 7 19.23 -21.27 18.19
N LEU A 8 19.12 -22.10 19.23
CA LEU A 8 18.15 -21.88 20.31
C LEU A 8 18.39 -20.57 21.07
N ASP A 9 19.64 -20.19 21.30
CA ASP A 9 19.98 -18.92 21.93
C ASP A 9 19.64 -17.73 21.03
N ALA A 10 19.82 -17.85 19.71
CA ALA A 10 19.36 -16.85 18.76
C ALA A 10 17.83 -16.69 18.80
N ILE A 11 17.08 -17.80 18.84
CA ILE A 11 15.62 -17.78 18.95
C ILE A 11 15.17 -17.09 20.25
N ARG A 12 15.76 -17.42 21.40
CA ARG A 12 15.45 -16.77 22.68
C ARG A 12 15.72 -15.27 22.63
N ARG A 13 16.86 -14.85 22.07
CA ARG A 13 17.19 -13.43 21.90
C ARG A 13 16.18 -12.70 21.03
N VAL A 14 15.76 -13.31 19.91
CA VAL A 14 14.74 -12.71 19.03
C VAL A 14 13.38 -12.64 19.72
N ALA A 15 12.96 -13.70 20.42
CA ALA A 15 11.71 -13.69 21.20
C ALA A 15 11.72 -12.61 22.29
N GLY A 16 12.86 -12.39 22.95
CA GLY A 16 13.07 -11.27 23.87
C GLY A 16 12.83 -9.91 23.22
N ARG A 17 13.44 -9.66 22.05
CA ARG A 17 13.22 -8.41 21.29
C ARG A 17 11.77 -8.21 20.86
N ILE A 18 11.08 -9.29 20.46
CA ILE A 18 9.64 -9.23 20.13
C ILE A 18 8.84 -8.81 21.37
N ARG A 19 9.17 -9.36 22.54
CA ARG A 19 8.52 -9.01 23.81
C ARG A 19 8.81 -7.57 24.24
N GLU A 20 10.02 -7.08 24.00
CA GLU A 20 10.38 -5.67 24.25
C GLU A 20 9.59 -4.72 23.33
N ALA A 21 9.42 -5.09 22.05
CA ALA A 21 8.62 -4.31 21.11
C ALA A 21 7.11 -4.35 21.46
N ALA A 22 6.60 -5.45 22.02
CA ALA A 22 5.21 -5.63 22.43
C ALA A 22 5.09 -6.14 23.88
N PRO A 23 5.33 -5.26 24.87
CA PRO A 23 5.32 -5.63 26.28
C PRO A 23 3.88 -5.91 26.77
N PRO A 24 3.70 -6.63 27.89
CA PRO A 24 2.36 -6.97 28.40
C PRO A 24 1.49 -5.75 28.76
N ASP A 25 2.12 -4.64 29.16
CA ASP A 25 1.53 -3.36 29.53
C ASP A 25 1.43 -2.39 28.32
N LEU A 26 1.55 -2.89 27.08
CA LEU A 26 1.53 -2.05 25.86
C LEU A 26 0.31 -1.13 25.78
N ALA A 27 -0.88 -1.61 26.17
CA ALA A 27 -2.11 -0.83 26.17
C ALA A 27 -2.09 0.32 27.19
N GLU A 28 -1.62 0.05 28.40
CA GLU A 28 -1.47 1.06 29.46
C GLU A 28 -0.47 2.14 29.03
N ARG A 29 0.69 1.73 28.50
CA ARG A 29 1.68 2.67 27.96
C ARG A 29 1.10 3.51 26.81
N PHE A 30 0.30 2.89 25.94
CA PHE A 30 -0.31 3.58 24.80
C PHE A 30 -1.34 4.62 25.24
N SER A 31 -2.18 4.25 26.22
CA SER A 31 -3.12 5.16 26.85
C SER A 31 -2.39 6.34 27.52
N ALA A 32 -1.35 6.07 28.32
CA ALA A 32 -0.59 7.10 29.02
C ALA A 32 0.17 8.04 28.07
N ALA A 33 0.82 7.50 27.02
CA ALA A 33 1.60 8.30 26.08
C ALA A 33 0.72 9.11 25.11
N GLY A 34 -0.40 8.53 24.65
CA GLY A 34 -1.31 9.18 23.71
C GLY A 34 -2.44 9.98 24.34
N GLY A 35 -2.65 9.84 25.66
CA GLY A 35 -3.82 10.38 26.35
C GLY A 35 -5.14 9.72 25.92
N PHE A 36 -5.09 8.46 25.48
CA PHE A 36 -6.24 7.77 24.93
C PHE A 36 -7.07 7.06 26.00
N ASP A 37 -8.38 7.22 25.90
CA ASP A 37 -9.40 6.63 26.76
C ASP A 37 -10.58 6.09 25.92
N SER A 38 -11.68 5.69 26.56
CA SER A 38 -12.86 5.18 25.85
C SER A 38 -13.51 6.24 24.95
N ALA A 39 -13.47 7.52 25.32
CA ALA A 39 -14.03 8.62 24.54
C ALA A 39 -13.19 8.96 23.29
N SER A 40 -11.93 8.52 23.27
CA SER A 40 -11.02 8.66 22.12
C SER A 40 -11.42 7.76 20.94
N TYR A 41 -12.08 6.63 21.21
CA TYR A 41 -12.60 5.74 20.18
C TYR A 41 -13.94 6.26 19.66
N ARG A 42 -14.06 6.34 18.34
CA ARG A 42 -15.29 6.73 17.66
C ARG A 42 -15.92 5.52 16.99
N HIS A 43 -17.23 5.39 17.16
CA HIS A 43 -18.01 4.39 16.45
C HIS A 43 -18.46 4.94 15.09
N CYS A 44 -18.59 4.05 14.12
CA CYS A 44 -19.21 4.36 12.83
C CYS A 44 -20.35 3.37 12.57
N ARG A 45 -21.34 3.78 11.78
CA ARG A 45 -22.40 2.88 11.32
C ARG A 45 -22.00 2.29 9.96
N PRO A 46 -22.08 0.97 9.73
CA PRO A 46 -21.72 0.34 8.46
C PRO A 46 -22.79 0.56 7.36
N GLU A 47 -23.18 1.82 7.16
CA GLU A 47 -24.21 2.25 6.23
C GLU A 47 -23.62 3.29 5.28
N PHE A 48 -23.66 3.01 3.97
CA PHE A 48 -23.15 3.93 2.96
C PHE A 48 -23.92 3.77 1.65
N GLY A 49 -24.49 4.88 1.16
CA GLY A 49 -25.31 4.89 -0.06
C GLY A 49 -24.51 5.13 -1.35
N GLY A 50 -23.26 5.57 -1.25
CA GLY A 50 -22.40 5.84 -2.41
C GLY A 50 -21.63 4.60 -2.88
N ALA A 51 -20.89 4.77 -3.98
CA ALA A 51 -19.95 3.77 -4.45
C ALA A 51 -18.62 3.84 -3.69
N VAL A 52 -17.99 2.69 -3.48
CA VAL A 52 -16.60 2.58 -3.02
C VAL A 52 -15.76 2.04 -4.16
N CYS A 53 -14.75 2.82 -4.58
CA CYS A 53 -13.82 2.52 -5.64
C CYS A 53 -12.42 2.30 -5.07
N ALA A 54 -11.93 1.07 -5.14
CA ALA A 54 -10.59 0.74 -4.72
C ALA A 54 -9.59 0.76 -5.88
N VAL A 55 -8.36 1.17 -5.59
CA VAL A 55 -7.22 1.13 -6.50
C VAL A 55 -6.07 0.37 -5.82
N ASP A 56 -5.49 -0.59 -6.53
CA ASP A 56 -4.33 -1.38 -6.09
C ASP A 56 -3.41 -1.68 -7.28
N GLY A 57 -2.10 -1.75 -7.04
CA GLY A 57 -1.08 -2.02 -8.03
C GLY A 57 -0.24 -3.25 -7.72
N SER A 58 0.36 -3.81 -8.77
CA SER A 58 1.28 -4.93 -8.68
C SER A 58 2.52 -4.64 -9.50
N ASN A 59 3.66 -5.07 -8.98
CA ASN A 59 4.89 -5.18 -9.73
C ASN A 59 5.54 -6.52 -9.45
N THR A 60 6.41 -6.96 -10.36
CA THR A 60 7.27 -8.12 -10.18
C THR A 60 8.50 -7.98 -11.05
N ILE A 61 9.66 -8.39 -10.54
CA ILE A 61 10.89 -8.50 -11.31
C ILE A 61 10.80 -9.76 -12.17
N ILE A 62 11.03 -9.60 -13.48
CA ILE A 62 11.00 -10.69 -14.48
C ILE A 62 12.41 -11.22 -14.71
N LEU A 63 13.36 -10.30 -14.91
CA LEU A 63 14.77 -10.58 -15.16
C LEU A 63 15.61 -9.64 -14.30
N ASP A 64 16.70 -10.16 -13.75
CA ASP A 64 17.67 -9.37 -12.99
C ASP A 64 19.07 -9.68 -13.53
N ALA A 65 19.78 -8.65 -13.98
CA ALA A 65 21.15 -8.75 -14.48
C ALA A 65 22.18 -8.22 -13.46
N GLY A 66 21.75 -7.86 -12.25
CA GLY A 66 22.55 -7.21 -11.21
C GLY A 66 22.84 -5.73 -11.50
N CYS A 67 23.17 -5.37 -12.74
CA CYS A 67 23.39 -3.99 -13.16
C CYS A 67 22.13 -3.26 -13.64
N PHE A 68 21.08 -4.00 -14.01
CA PHE A 68 19.73 -3.51 -14.25
C PHE A 68 18.75 -4.69 -14.09
N ALA A 69 17.47 -4.41 -13.98
CA ALA A 69 16.44 -5.44 -14.00
C ALA A 69 15.29 -5.05 -14.94
N VAL A 70 14.47 -6.03 -15.32
CA VAL A 70 13.24 -5.83 -16.07
C VAL A 70 12.08 -6.16 -15.16
N ALA A 71 11.15 -5.22 -15.00
CA ALA A 71 9.97 -5.38 -14.17
C ALA A 71 8.70 -5.34 -15.03
N ALA A 72 7.69 -6.08 -14.59
CA ALA A 72 6.33 -5.94 -15.09
C ALA A 72 5.49 -5.21 -14.04
N VAL A 73 4.74 -4.19 -14.46
CA VAL A 73 3.93 -3.35 -13.57
C VAL A 73 2.53 -3.10 -14.14
N ARG A 74 1.52 -3.06 -13.26
CA ARG A 74 0.15 -2.65 -13.61
C ARG A 74 -0.62 -2.16 -12.39
N ALA A 75 -1.71 -1.44 -12.63
CA ALA A 75 -2.71 -1.10 -11.62
C ALA A 75 -4.07 -1.69 -11.97
N SER A 76 -4.94 -1.77 -10.98
CA SER A 76 -6.32 -2.20 -11.13
C SER A 76 -7.27 -1.31 -10.35
N VAL A 77 -8.51 -1.31 -10.79
CA VAL A 77 -9.62 -0.61 -10.15
C VAL A 77 -10.76 -1.58 -9.94
N SER A 78 -11.40 -1.52 -8.78
CA SER A 78 -12.70 -2.15 -8.56
C SER A 78 -13.65 -1.24 -7.80
N ALA A 79 -14.83 -0.99 -8.36
CA ALA A 79 -15.84 -0.10 -7.79
C ALA A 79 -17.17 -0.80 -7.59
N TYR A 80 -17.80 -0.55 -6.44
CA TYR A 80 -19.04 -1.19 -6.04
C TYR A 80 -20.01 -0.22 -5.37
N ILE A 81 -21.31 -0.45 -5.57
CA ILE A 81 -22.39 0.14 -4.77
C ILE A 81 -23.18 -0.98 -4.08
N GLY A 82 -23.20 -0.98 -2.75
CA GLY A 82 -23.82 -2.05 -1.96
C GLY A 82 -23.15 -3.41 -2.18
N ARG A 83 -23.68 -4.24 -3.09
CA ARG A 83 -23.09 -5.53 -3.53
C ARG A 83 -22.91 -5.62 -5.04
N VAL A 84 -23.24 -4.56 -5.77
CA VAL A 84 -23.22 -4.51 -7.23
C VAL A 84 -21.90 -3.91 -7.68
N ARG A 85 -21.17 -4.64 -8.54
CA ARG A 85 -19.94 -4.15 -9.16
C ARG A 85 -20.27 -3.18 -10.28
N LEU A 86 -19.86 -1.93 -10.11
CA LEU A 86 -20.05 -0.86 -11.09
C LEU A 86 -18.93 -0.82 -12.13
N HIS A 87 -17.69 -1.01 -11.66
CA HIS A 87 -16.52 -0.95 -12.52
C HIS A 87 -15.47 -1.97 -12.06
N HIS A 88 -14.75 -2.53 -13.04
CA HIS A 88 -13.66 -3.45 -12.83
C HIS A 88 -12.73 -3.36 -14.02
N GLY A 89 -11.43 -3.17 -13.78
CA GLY A 89 -10.47 -3.02 -14.86
C GLY A 89 -9.02 -3.04 -14.40
N THR A 90 -8.13 -3.20 -15.37
CA THR A 90 -6.68 -3.08 -15.18
C THR A 90 -6.12 -2.09 -16.19
N THR A 91 -5.04 -1.40 -15.81
CA THR A 91 -4.17 -0.76 -16.80
C THR A 91 -3.54 -1.85 -17.69
N PRO A 92 -3.02 -1.49 -18.86
CA PRO A 92 -2.11 -2.38 -19.59
C PRO A 92 -0.97 -2.87 -18.70
N LEU A 93 -0.44 -4.05 -19.04
CA LEU A 93 0.79 -4.54 -18.42
C LEU A 93 1.97 -3.81 -19.06
N HIS A 94 2.71 -3.05 -18.26
CA HIS A 94 3.91 -2.35 -18.72
C HIS A 94 5.15 -3.16 -18.35
N ILE A 95 6.02 -3.36 -19.33
CA ILE A 95 7.35 -3.96 -19.15
C ILE A 95 8.35 -2.83 -19.18
N VAL A 96 9.09 -2.65 -18.09
CA VAL A 96 9.98 -1.52 -17.88
C VAL A 96 11.34 -2.00 -17.40
N THR A 97 12.38 -1.30 -17.81
CA THR A 97 13.70 -1.41 -17.20
C THR A 97 13.69 -0.66 -15.88
N VAL A 98 14.37 -1.23 -14.88
CA VAL A 98 14.62 -0.58 -13.59
C VAL A 98 16.10 -0.64 -13.30
N ASN A 99 16.62 0.44 -12.72
CA ASN A 99 18.05 0.60 -12.45
C ASN A 99 18.96 0.48 -13.70
N PRO A 100 18.67 1.10 -14.87
CA PRO A 100 19.55 1.00 -16.04
C PRO A 100 20.82 1.89 -15.94
N GLY A 101 21.02 2.62 -14.83
CA GLY A 101 22.09 3.60 -14.66
C GLY A 101 21.54 4.93 -14.13
N THR A 102 22.04 6.05 -14.66
CA THR A 102 21.52 7.39 -14.36
C THR A 102 20.30 7.69 -15.21
N GLY A 103 19.19 7.99 -14.57
CA GLY A 103 17.89 8.17 -15.20
C GLY A 103 17.20 6.84 -15.50
N ASN A 104 15.87 6.91 -15.63
CA ASN A 104 15.06 5.79 -16.11
C ASN A 104 14.09 6.31 -17.17
N GLU A 105 14.44 6.12 -18.45
CA GLU A 105 13.65 6.61 -19.58
C GLU A 105 12.25 5.97 -19.64
N ASP A 106 12.11 4.72 -19.20
CA ASP A 106 10.81 4.03 -19.14
C ASP A 106 9.90 4.67 -18.09
N PHE A 107 10.45 5.04 -16.93
CA PHE A 107 9.73 5.81 -15.92
C PHE A 107 9.32 7.18 -16.45
N ASP A 108 10.23 7.92 -17.07
CA ASP A 108 9.95 9.27 -17.59
C ASP A 108 8.86 9.22 -18.68
N THR A 109 8.97 8.25 -19.60
CA THR A 109 7.99 8.02 -20.67
C THR A 109 6.64 7.63 -20.10
N LEU A 110 6.60 6.70 -19.14
CA LEU A 110 5.35 6.26 -18.52
C LEU A 110 4.69 7.38 -17.72
N PHE A 111 5.48 8.13 -16.95
CA PHE A 111 5.02 9.26 -16.16
C PHE A 111 4.43 10.36 -17.06
N TYR A 112 5.11 10.68 -18.17
CA TYR A 112 4.60 11.61 -19.16
C TYR A 112 3.30 11.08 -19.80
N GLY A 113 3.24 9.80 -20.16
CA GLY A 113 2.02 9.19 -20.70
C GLY A 113 0.83 9.32 -19.73
N CYS A 114 1.06 9.11 -18.44
CA CYS A 114 0.03 9.18 -17.41
C CYS A 114 -0.44 10.62 -17.12
N PHE A 115 0.49 11.57 -17.02
CA PHE A 115 0.19 12.91 -16.47
C PHE A 115 0.41 14.07 -17.44
N GLN A 116 0.83 13.79 -18.67
CA GLN A 116 1.10 14.76 -19.74
C GLN A 116 2.11 15.86 -19.32
N ARG A 117 3.04 15.48 -18.43
CA ARG A 117 4.13 16.33 -17.93
C ARG A 117 5.32 15.46 -17.53
N PRO A 118 6.57 15.95 -17.62
CA PRO A 118 7.74 15.19 -17.19
C PRO A 118 7.77 15.03 -15.65
N PRO A 119 8.44 14.00 -15.12
CA PRO A 119 8.68 13.89 -13.69
C PRO A 119 9.58 15.04 -13.19
N LYS A 120 9.44 15.42 -11.92
CA LYS A 120 10.26 16.47 -11.30
C LYS A 120 11.73 16.07 -11.14
N VAL A 121 11.93 14.79 -10.84
CA VAL A 121 13.24 14.17 -10.64
C VAL A 121 13.20 12.83 -11.38
N HIS A 122 14.33 12.43 -11.95
CA HIS A 122 14.48 11.10 -12.54
C HIS A 122 14.44 10.02 -11.44
N LEU A 123 14.10 8.80 -11.84
CA LEU A 123 14.10 7.66 -10.93
C LEU A 123 15.50 7.06 -10.83
N ASP A 124 16.25 7.52 -9.83
CA ASP A 124 17.63 7.12 -9.56
C ASP A 124 17.73 6.44 -8.19
N HIS A 125 17.57 5.11 -8.17
CA HIS A 125 17.83 4.30 -6.97
C HIS A 125 18.39 2.94 -7.36
N ASP A 126 19.39 2.46 -6.61
CA ASP A 126 20.09 1.19 -6.87
C ASP A 126 19.26 -0.08 -6.55
N ASP A 127 17.98 0.07 -6.19
CA ASP A 127 17.13 -1.04 -5.72
C ASP A 127 16.00 -1.25 -6.76
N PRO A 128 16.09 -2.32 -7.57
CA PRO A 128 15.08 -2.64 -8.57
C PRO A 128 13.65 -2.72 -8.03
N GLU A 129 13.45 -3.28 -6.83
CA GLU A 129 12.13 -3.42 -6.24
C GLU A 129 11.54 -2.07 -5.87
N ARG A 130 12.36 -1.16 -5.32
CA ARG A 130 11.92 0.22 -5.01
C ARG A 130 11.60 0.99 -6.27
N ASN A 131 12.41 0.87 -7.32
CA ASN A 131 12.13 1.51 -8.61
C ASN A 131 10.80 1.00 -9.19
N ALA A 132 10.61 -0.33 -9.23
CA ALA A 132 9.37 -0.92 -9.70
C ALA A 132 8.15 -0.50 -8.86
N ALA A 133 8.33 -0.27 -7.55
CA ALA A 133 7.28 0.28 -6.69
C ALA A 133 6.92 1.73 -7.05
N VAL A 134 7.90 2.59 -7.34
CA VAL A 134 7.64 3.97 -7.80
C VAL A 134 6.91 3.98 -9.16
N ILE A 135 7.32 3.12 -10.10
CA ILE A 135 6.64 3.02 -11.40
C ILE A 135 5.20 2.50 -11.21
N ARG A 136 4.98 1.50 -10.35
CA ARG A 136 3.64 1.02 -9.98
C ARG A 136 2.77 2.13 -9.37
N ASP A 137 3.30 2.90 -8.42
CA ASP A 137 2.56 4.02 -7.80
C ASP A 137 2.09 5.04 -8.87
N THR A 138 2.87 5.24 -9.95
CA THR A 138 2.48 6.09 -11.10
C THR A 138 1.18 5.61 -11.73
N LEU A 139 1.05 4.29 -11.97
CA LEU A 139 -0.14 3.69 -12.56
C LEU A 139 -1.33 3.71 -11.60
N GLU A 140 -1.09 3.49 -10.30
CA GLU A 140 -2.12 3.59 -9.26
C GLU A 140 -2.69 5.02 -9.21
N TYR A 141 -1.84 6.04 -9.19
CA TYR A 141 -2.29 7.43 -9.16
C TYR A 141 -3.04 7.83 -10.43
N GLN A 142 -2.62 7.33 -11.60
CA GLN A 142 -3.38 7.58 -12.82
C GLN A 142 -4.77 6.93 -12.78
N ALA A 143 -4.83 5.65 -12.42
CA ALA A 143 -6.11 4.95 -12.26
C ALA A 143 -7.02 5.67 -11.26
N ALA A 144 -6.45 6.17 -10.15
CA ALA A 144 -7.18 6.93 -9.16
C ALA A 144 -7.69 8.28 -9.69
N MET A 145 -6.87 9.02 -10.45
CA MET A 145 -7.27 10.27 -11.10
C MET A 145 -8.42 10.07 -12.09
N GLU A 146 -8.35 9.04 -12.94
CA GLU A 146 -9.43 8.73 -13.87
C GLU A 146 -10.74 8.40 -13.15
N MET A 147 -10.67 7.61 -12.08
CA MET A 147 -11.86 7.23 -11.32
C MET A 147 -12.42 8.39 -10.51
N ALA A 148 -11.57 9.21 -9.90
CA ALA A 148 -11.99 10.45 -9.25
C ALA A 148 -12.70 11.41 -10.23
N GLY A 149 -12.40 11.35 -11.53
CA GLY A 149 -13.12 12.06 -12.60
C GLY A 149 -14.46 11.46 -13.02
N LYS A 150 -14.74 10.20 -12.66
CA LYS A 150 -15.95 9.45 -13.05
C LYS A 150 -16.96 9.24 -11.91
N LEU A 151 -16.49 9.16 -10.66
CA LEU A 151 -17.32 8.91 -9.48
C LEU A 151 -18.28 10.07 -9.17
N ASP A 152 -19.38 9.81 -8.47
CA ASP A 152 -20.34 10.84 -8.08
C ASP A 152 -19.98 11.50 -6.74
N ALA A 153 -20.53 12.69 -6.51
CA ALA A 153 -20.34 13.39 -5.24
C ALA A 153 -20.86 12.54 -4.08
N GLY A 154 -20.01 12.32 -3.08
CA GLY A 154 -20.31 11.49 -1.92
C GLY A 154 -19.86 10.04 -2.03
N ASP A 155 -19.37 9.59 -3.19
CA ASP A 155 -18.66 8.31 -3.36
C ASP A 155 -17.29 8.35 -2.65
N LEU A 156 -16.67 7.20 -2.46
CA LEU A 156 -15.36 7.04 -1.83
C LEU A 156 -14.37 6.37 -2.79
N ILE A 157 -13.21 6.99 -3.00
CA ILE A 157 -12.04 6.34 -3.58
C ILE A 157 -11.07 5.89 -2.47
N VAL A 158 -10.56 4.67 -2.58
CA VAL A 158 -9.67 4.06 -1.60
C VAL A 158 -8.40 3.55 -2.26
N LEU A 159 -7.24 4.02 -1.79
CA LEU A 159 -5.94 3.52 -2.23
C LEU A 159 -5.48 2.38 -1.30
N ASP A 160 -4.98 1.27 -1.84
CA ASP A 160 -4.29 0.25 -1.04
C ASP A 160 -2.86 0.71 -0.73
N GLY A 161 -2.64 1.23 0.47
CA GLY A 161 -1.36 1.84 0.83
C GLY A 161 -1.52 3.05 1.73
N THR A 162 -0.85 4.14 1.39
CA THR A 162 -0.79 5.39 2.16
C THR A 162 -1.06 6.59 1.25
N LEU A 163 -1.38 7.75 1.84
CA LEU A 163 -1.41 9.04 1.13
C LEU A 163 -0.02 9.69 1.08
N GLN A 164 1.03 8.91 1.34
CA GLN A 164 2.42 9.36 1.33
C GLN A 164 3.09 8.94 0.03
N VAL A 165 3.87 9.84 -0.54
CA VAL A 165 4.59 9.57 -1.79
C VAL A 165 5.98 9.00 -1.51
N ARG A 166 6.36 7.97 -2.27
CA ARG A 166 7.71 7.38 -2.23
C ARG A 166 8.73 8.20 -3.01
N HIS A 167 8.26 8.98 -3.98
CA HIS A 167 9.10 9.69 -4.92
C HIS A 167 8.61 11.14 -5.12
N ALA A 168 9.56 12.08 -5.26
CA ALA A 168 9.27 13.51 -5.32
C ALA A 168 8.36 13.90 -6.51
N SER A 169 8.46 13.17 -7.62
CA SER A 169 7.63 13.42 -8.81
C SER A 169 6.14 13.16 -8.58
N HIS A 170 5.77 12.34 -7.60
CA HIS A 170 4.36 12.08 -7.28
C HIS A 170 3.73 13.08 -6.32
N ASP A 171 4.51 13.97 -5.72
CA ASP A 171 4.01 14.88 -4.70
C ASP A 171 2.88 15.80 -5.22
N GLU A 172 3.07 16.40 -6.40
CA GLU A 172 2.02 17.21 -7.03
C GLU A 172 0.89 16.36 -7.63
N VAL A 173 1.16 15.09 -7.93
CA VAL A 173 0.15 14.17 -8.46
C VAL A 173 -0.85 13.84 -7.36
N ILE A 174 -0.37 13.47 -6.17
CA ILE A 174 -1.26 13.19 -5.03
C ILE A 174 -2.01 14.46 -4.61
N GLU A 175 -1.36 15.63 -4.66
CA GLU A 175 -2.03 16.90 -4.41
C GLU A 175 -3.15 17.18 -5.41
N SER A 176 -2.90 16.94 -6.70
CA SER A 176 -3.90 17.07 -7.75
C SER A 176 -5.07 16.11 -7.55
N LEU A 177 -4.82 14.87 -7.14
CA LEU A 177 -5.85 13.89 -6.81
C LEU A 177 -6.70 14.34 -5.63
N LEU A 178 -6.09 14.80 -4.54
CA LEU A 178 -6.79 15.33 -3.37
C LEU A 178 -7.67 16.54 -3.75
N ASN A 179 -7.13 17.45 -4.56
CA ASN A 179 -7.86 18.63 -5.03
C ASN A 179 -9.03 18.26 -5.95
N LEU A 180 -8.84 17.30 -6.86
CA LEU A 180 -9.89 16.78 -7.74
C LEU A 180 -11.02 16.14 -6.93
N CYS A 181 -10.69 15.27 -5.99
CA CYS A 181 -11.67 14.65 -5.09
C CYS A 181 -12.45 15.71 -4.31
N ASN A 182 -11.76 16.69 -3.72
CA ASN A 182 -12.40 17.76 -2.97
C ASN A 182 -13.33 18.63 -3.85
N LEU A 183 -12.88 19.01 -5.05
CA LEU A 183 -13.66 19.80 -6.00
C LEU A 183 -14.94 19.07 -6.44
N ARG A 184 -14.86 17.75 -6.66
CA ARG A 184 -16.01 16.92 -7.07
C ARG A 184 -16.86 16.41 -5.92
N GLY A 185 -16.46 16.66 -4.67
CA GLY A 185 -17.14 16.13 -3.49
C GLY A 185 -16.98 14.61 -3.33
N VAL A 186 -15.97 14.00 -3.96
CA VAL A 186 -15.61 12.59 -3.80
C VAL A 186 -14.74 12.45 -2.54
N LEU A 187 -15.07 11.49 -1.69
CA LEU A 187 -14.28 11.15 -0.52
C LEU A 187 -13.03 10.36 -0.93
N ILE A 188 -11.91 10.53 -0.23
CA ILE A 188 -10.69 9.75 -0.44
C ILE A 188 -10.11 9.27 0.88
N ALA A 189 -9.61 8.03 0.87
CA ALA A 189 -8.84 7.45 1.97
C ALA A 189 -7.75 6.52 1.43
N ALA A 190 -6.77 6.20 2.26
CA ALA A 190 -5.83 5.11 2.01
C ALA A 190 -5.91 4.09 3.15
N VAL A 191 -5.88 2.79 2.83
CA VAL A 191 -5.96 1.70 3.80
C VAL A 191 -4.70 0.86 3.68
N THR A 192 -3.97 0.67 4.78
CA THR A 192 -2.75 -0.15 4.80
C THR A 192 -2.99 -1.49 5.51
N LYS A 193 -2.84 -2.62 4.79
CA LYS A 193 -2.93 -3.99 5.33
C LYS A 193 -1.87 -4.29 6.41
N ARG A 194 -0.66 -3.76 6.21
CA ARG A 194 0.50 -3.93 7.10
C ARG A 194 1.27 -2.62 7.20
N THR A 195 1.36 -2.07 8.41
CA THR A 195 2.10 -0.83 8.67
C THR A 195 3.39 -1.12 9.43
N SER A 196 4.45 -0.37 9.11
CA SER A 196 5.70 -0.33 9.89
C SER A 196 5.74 0.84 10.88
N LEU A 197 4.59 1.49 11.07
CA LEU A 197 4.48 2.66 11.94
C LEU A 197 4.54 2.25 13.41
N THR A 198 5.41 2.93 14.14
CA THR A 198 5.66 2.71 15.55
C THR A 198 5.46 3.98 16.37
N TRP A 199 5.37 3.81 17.69
CA TRP A 199 5.30 4.88 18.67
C TRP A 199 6.17 4.54 19.89
N GLY A 200 6.48 5.55 20.71
CA GLY A 200 7.15 5.37 22.00
C GLY A 200 8.49 4.64 21.95
N GLY A 201 9.26 4.77 20.86
CA GLY A 201 10.57 4.15 20.69
C GLY A 201 10.56 2.75 20.06
N GLY A 202 9.58 2.46 19.20
CA GLY A 202 9.55 1.23 18.39
C GLY A 202 8.36 0.30 18.66
N HIS A 203 7.39 0.70 19.47
CA HIS A 203 6.21 -0.11 19.76
C HIS A 203 5.24 -0.12 18.57
N PRO A 204 4.65 -1.27 18.20
CA PRO A 204 3.79 -1.37 17.03
C PRO A 204 2.43 -0.69 17.30
N LEU A 205 2.06 0.25 16.44
CA LEU A 205 0.89 1.12 16.66
C LEU A 205 -0.45 0.38 16.65
N VAL A 206 -0.69 -0.44 15.61
CA VAL A 206 -1.98 -1.13 15.44
C VAL A 206 -2.25 -2.10 16.59
N PRO A 207 -1.31 -2.99 16.98
CA PRO A 207 -1.50 -3.85 18.14
C PRO A 207 -1.76 -3.10 19.46
N ALA A 208 -1.14 -1.93 19.66
CA ALA A 208 -1.35 -1.12 20.86
C ALA A 208 -2.77 -0.55 20.94
N ALA A 209 -3.25 0.04 19.84
CA ALA A 209 -4.63 0.53 19.74
C ALA A 209 -5.66 -0.61 19.88
N GLU A 210 -5.40 -1.78 19.29
CA GLU A 210 -6.29 -2.93 19.45
C GLU A 210 -6.30 -3.48 20.88
N ALA A 211 -5.15 -3.51 21.55
CA ALA A 211 -5.06 -3.94 22.94
C ALA A 211 -5.84 -2.99 23.85
N LEU A 212 -5.64 -1.68 23.69
CA LEU A 212 -6.37 -0.69 24.47
C LEU A 212 -7.89 -0.75 24.22
N ALA A 213 -8.32 -0.91 22.96
CA ALA A 213 -9.74 -1.08 22.64
C ALA A 213 -10.35 -2.32 23.33
N ARG A 214 -9.60 -3.43 23.43
CA ARG A 214 -10.04 -4.63 24.14
C ARG A 214 -10.13 -4.40 25.64
N ASP A 215 -9.12 -3.79 26.25
CA ASP A 215 -9.07 -3.53 27.69
C ASP A 215 -10.19 -2.57 28.14
N LEU A 216 -10.57 -1.64 27.26
CA LEU A 216 -11.68 -0.70 27.45
C LEU A 216 -13.03 -1.25 26.98
N ALA A 217 -13.09 -2.50 26.51
CA ALA A 217 -14.30 -3.16 25.99
C ALA A 217 -15.03 -2.38 24.87
N ILE A 218 -14.29 -1.73 23.97
CA ILE A 218 -14.85 -0.95 22.86
C ILE A 218 -15.37 -1.88 21.74
N PRO A 219 -16.69 -1.88 21.44
CA PRO A 219 -17.23 -2.72 20.38
C PRO A 219 -16.86 -2.18 18.99
N ALA A 220 -16.49 -3.06 18.07
CA ALA A 220 -16.35 -2.70 16.66
C ALA A 220 -17.74 -2.55 15.99
N PRO A 221 -17.85 -1.75 14.91
CA PRO A 221 -16.75 -1.03 14.27
C PRO A 221 -16.35 0.26 15.01
N TRP A 222 -15.05 0.55 15.02
CA TRP A 222 -14.48 1.75 15.64
C TRP A 222 -13.28 2.27 14.86
N TYR A 223 -12.97 3.55 15.07
CA TYR A 223 -11.74 4.20 14.61
C TYR A 223 -11.15 5.11 15.71
N LEU A 224 -9.83 5.26 15.70
CA LEU A 224 -9.04 6.06 16.64
C LEU A 224 -8.09 6.95 15.85
N CYS A 225 -8.13 8.27 16.08
CA CYS A 225 -7.14 9.19 15.51
C CYS A 225 -5.83 9.10 16.31
N VAL A 226 -4.72 8.82 15.63
CA VAL A 226 -3.40 8.60 16.24
C VAL A 226 -2.37 9.65 15.83
N SER A 227 -2.81 10.68 15.10
CA SER A 227 -1.97 11.83 14.71
C SER A 227 -1.86 12.90 15.80
N THR A 228 -2.57 12.74 16.91
CA THR A 228 -2.56 13.70 18.03
C THR A 228 -1.31 13.55 18.89
N GLY A 229 -0.76 14.69 19.34
CA GLY A 229 0.20 14.72 20.46
C GLY A 229 1.63 14.24 20.17
N GLY A 230 2.02 14.08 18.91
CA GLY A 230 3.41 13.74 18.55
C GLY A 230 3.85 12.32 18.96
N LEU A 231 2.89 11.43 19.17
CA LEU A 231 3.07 10.06 19.65
C LEU A 231 3.96 9.18 18.75
N LEU A 232 3.90 9.40 17.44
CA LEU A 232 4.50 8.52 16.44
C LEU A 232 6.01 8.73 16.34
N ASP A 233 6.79 7.65 16.29
CA ASP A 233 8.27 7.73 16.24
C ASP A 233 8.75 8.32 14.92
N ARG A 234 8.09 7.92 13.82
CA ARG A 234 8.31 8.53 12.52
C ARG A 234 7.45 9.77 12.40
N GLN A 235 7.93 10.86 12.97
CA GLN A 235 7.55 12.20 12.51
C GLN A 235 8.46 12.55 11.34
N GLU A 236 8.00 12.35 10.11
CA GLU A 236 8.86 12.53 8.95
C GLU A 236 9.14 14.01 8.69
N THR A 237 10.43 14.33 8.61
CA THR A 237 11.03 15.68 8.55
C THR A 237 11.04 16.33 7.17
N SER A 238 10.40 15.74 6.16
CA SER A 238 10.41 16.27 4.79
C SER A 238 9.07 16.91 4.40
N ALA A 239 9.14 18.05 3.71
CA ALA A 239 8.02 18.93 3.36
C ALA A 239 6.89 18.29 2.50
N TRP A 240 7.14 17.13 1.89
CA TRP A 240 6.28 16.51 0.88
C TRP A 240 5.40 15.35 1.39
N LYS A 241 5.44 14.99 2.69
CA LYS A 241 5.21 13.58 3.07
C LYS A 241 4.08 13.22 4.02
N GLN A 242 3.22 14.15 4.47
CA GLN A 242 2.01 13.72 5.19
C GLN A 242 0.78 14.56 4.88
N ARG A 243 -0.03 14.05 3.95
CA ARG A 243 -1.26 14.71 3.48
C ARG A 243 -2.53 14.19 4.16
N GLY A 244 -2.40 13.19 5.03
CA GLY A 244 -3.49 12.63 5.81
C GLY A 244 -3.26 12.65 7.32
N GLU A 245 -4.34 12.78 8.07
CA GLU A 245 -4.43 12.29 9.43
C GLU A 245 -4.44 10.76 9.42
N GLN A 246 -3.74 10.19 10.38
CA GLN A 246 -3.58 8.77 10.55
C GLN A 246 -4.54 8.28 11.62
N TYR A 247 -5.17 7.16 11.30
CA TYR A 247 -6.15 6.48 12.14
C TYR A 247 -5.81 5.00 12.24
N VAL A 248 -6.24 4.37 13.34
CA VAL A 248 -6.37 2.92 13.44
C VAL A 248 -7.85 2.58 13.48
N ALA A 249 -8.30 1.61 12.69
CA ALA A 249 -9.71 1.25 12.65
C ALA A 249 -9.94 -0.26 12.58
N ARG A 250 -10.90 -0.75 13.36
CA ARG A 250 -11.44 -2.10 13.24
C ARG A 250 -12.83 -2.00 12.62
N LEU A 251 -12.94 -2.43 11.37
CA LEU A 251 -14.11 -2.14 10.53
C LEU A 251 -15.24 -3.17 10.66
N HIS A 252 -15.02 -4.27 11.37
CA HIS A 252 -16.03 -5.31 11.56
C HIS A 252 -15.88 -6.03 12.92
N PRO A 253 -16.97 -6.41 13.61
CA PRO A 253 -16.92 -7.10 14.92
C PRO A 253 -16.12 -8.40 14.93
N ARG A 254 -16.20 -9.17 13.83
CA ARG A 254 -15.48 -10.44 13.64
C ARG A 254 -14.14 -10.29 12.92
N ALA A 255 -13.64 -9.07 12.72
CA ALA A 255 -12.34 -8.86 12.07
C ALA A 255 -11.21 -9.36 12.97
N ASP A 256 -10.20 -10.04 12.40
CA ASP A 256 -9.04 -10.53 13.17
C ASP A 256 -8.09 -9.40 13.60
N ARG A 257 -8.07 -8.31 12.84
CA ARG A 257 -7.14 -7.19 13.05
C ARG A 257 -7.76 -5.86 12.64
N ALA A 258 -7.23 -4.78 13.20
CA ALA A 258 -7.44 -3.42 12.75
C ALA A 258 -6.45 -3.02 11.64
N PHE A 259 -6.72 -1.90 10.98
CA PHE A 259 -5.94 -1.36 9.86
C PHE A 259 -5.48 0.06 10.15
N LYS A 260 -4.36 0.47 9.54
CA LYS A 260 -4.01 1.89 9.44
C LYS A 260 -4.83 2.50 8.31
N VAL A 261 -5.48 3.62 8.58
CA VAL A 261 -6.24 4.40 7.58
C VAL A 261 -5.70 5.83 7.57
N GLU A 262 -5.50 6.39 6.39
CA GLU A 262 -5.11 7.78 6.20
C GLU A 262 -6.23 8.53 5.50
N ILE A 263 -6.64 9.67 6.07
CA ILE A 263 -7.74 10.52 5.58
C ILE A 263 -7.21 11.95 5.46
N PRO A 264 -7.57 12.73 4.42
CA PRO A 264 -7.07 14.09 4.26
C PRO A 264 -7.31 14.98 5.48
N ARG A 265 -6.29 15.73 5.90
CA ARG A 265 -6.32 16.56 7.13
C ARG A 265 -7.41 17.63 7.14
N TYR A 266 -7.87 18.05 5.98
CA TYR A 266 -8.90 19.08 5.84
C TYR A 266 -10.33 18.52 5.95
N TYR A 267 -10.52 17.22 6.23
CA TYR A 267 -11.84 16.65 6.45
C TYR A 267 -12.37 17.04 7.82
N ASN A 268 -13.62 17.50 7.86
CA ASN A 268 -14.33 17.70 9.11
C ASN A 268 -14.73 16.33 9.71
N PRO A 269 -15.13 16.27 11.00
CA PRO A 269 -15.50 15.02 11.65
C PRO A 269 -16.60 14.22 10.93
N GLU A 270 -17.56 14.90 10.30
CA GLU A 270 -18.64 14.27 9.54
C GLU A 270 -18.12 13.53 8.30
N ARG A 271 -17.19 14.13 7.54
CA ARG A 271 -16.55 13.46 6.40
C ARG A 271 -15.69 12.28 6.84
N VAL A 272 -14.97 12.41 7.96
CA VAL A 272 -14.20 11.30 8.55
C VAL A 272 -15.13 10.13 8.91
N GLU A 273 -16.24 10.40 9.59
CA GLU A 273 -17.24 9.37 9.92
C GLU A 273 -17.80 8.71 8.65
N ARG A 274 -18.13 9.49 7.62
CA ARG A 274 -18.60 8.95 6.33
C ARG A 274 -17.59 8.01 5.67
N VAL A 275 -16.29 8.33 5.72
CA VAL A 275 -15.24 7.43 5.22
C VAL A 275 -15.26 6.10 5.99
N PHE A 276 -15.28 6.13 7.32
CA PHE A 276 -15.27 4.91 8.12
C PHE A 276 -16.57 4.10 7.98
N SER A 277 -17.71 4.78 7.86
CA SER A 277 -19.00 4.15 7.55
C SER A 277 -18.97 3.42 6.20
N ALA A 278 -18.38 4.04 5.17
CA ALA A 278 -18.18 3.40 3.87
C ALA A 278 -17.25 2.18 3.98
N LEU A 279 -16.08 2.34 4.59
CA LEU A 279 -15.13 1.23 4.76
C LEU A 279 -15.76 0.05 5.54
N ALA A 280 -16.50 0.34 6.61
CA ALA A 280 -17.17 -0.68 7.41
C ALA A 280 -18.33 -1.36 6.66
N SER A 281 -19.11 -0.61 5.86
CA SER A 281 -20.22 -1.16 5.07
C SER A 281 -19.74 -2.20 4.04
N PHE A 282 -18.49 -2.08 3.58
CA PHE A 282 -17.88 -2.99 2.61
C PHE A 282 -16.95 -4.03 3.26
N ALA A 283 -16.89 -4.13 4.59
CA ALA A 283 -15.96 -5.00 5.32
C ALA A 283 -16.55 -6.36 5.77
N ASP A 284 -17.78 -6.71 5.38
CA ASP A 284 -18.45 -7.98 5.73
C ASP A 284 -18.33 -9.04 4.61
N ASP A 285 -17.11 -9.25 4.10
CA ASP A 285 -16.81 -10.35 3.18
C ASP A 285 -16.32 -11.58 3.95
N GLY A 286 -16.94 -12.74 3.69
CA GLY A 286 -16.60 -13.99 4.35
C GLY A 286 -15.20 -14.52 4.03
N ARG A 287 -14.58 -14.09 2.92
CA ARG A 287 -13.22 -14.50 2.52
C ARG A 287 -12.16 -13.83 3.40
N VAL A 288 -12.36 -12.53 3.70
CA VAL A 288 -11.46 -11.73 4.53
C VAL A 288 -12.28 -10.74 5.36
N THR A 289 -12.86 -11.23 6.45
CA THR A 289 -13.74 -10.43 7.31
C THR A 289 -12.99 -9.25 7.94
N GLY A 290 -13.59 -8.05 7.85
CA GLY A 290 -12.99 -6.81 8.32
C GLY A 290 -12.24 -6.02 7.25
N TYR A 291 -11.91 -6.62 6.10
CA TYR A 291 -11.23 -5.93 5.02
C TYR A 291 -12.22 -5.51 3.92
N PRO A 292 -12.23 -4.23 3.48
CA PRO A 292 -13.17 -3.78 2.46
C PRO A 292 -13.05 -4.58 1.16
N TYR A 293 -14.13 -5.23 0.73
CA TYR A 293 -14.08 -6.15 -0.40
C TYR A 293 -13.75 -5.50 -1.75
N PRO A 294 -13.99 -4.19 -2.02
CA PRO A 294 -13.48 -3.54 -3.22
C PRO A 294 -11.94 -3.57 -3.28
N LEU A 295 -11.26 -3.37 -2.14
CA LEU A 295 -9.80 -3.48 -2.06
C LEU A 295 -9.33 -4.92 -2.25
N LEU A 296 -10.06 -5.90 -1.70
CA LEU A 296 -9.76 -7.31 -1.93
C LEU A 296 -9.85 -7.65 -3.42
N ASP A 297 -10.90 -7.19 -4.09
CA ASP A 297 -11.13 -7.45 -5.51
C ASP A 297 -10.06 -6.78 -6.39
N ALA A 298 -9.71 -5.51 -6.12
CA ALA A 298 -8.59 -4.84 -6.78
C ALA A 298 -7.28 -5.62 -6.58
N HIS A 299 -6.98 -6.04 -5.36
CA HIS A 299 -5.77 -6.82 -5.04
C HIS A 299 -5.67 -8.14 -5.80
N LEU A 300 -6.77 -8.90 -5.85
CA LEU A 300 -6.81 -10.16 -6.58
C LEU A 300 -6.69 -9.93 -8.10
N THR A 301 -7.23 -8.82 -8.60
CA THR A 301 -7.23 -8.46 -10.01
C THR A 301 -5.85 -8.01 -10.51
N THR A 302 -5.13 -7.23 -9.71
CA THR A 302 -3.83 -6.66 -10.10
C THR A 302 -2.70 -7.68 -10.08
N ARG A 303 -2.85 -8.83 -9.41
CA ARG A 303 -1.78 -9.83 -9.24
C ARG A 303 -1.14 -10.29 -10.55
N ILE A 304 0.15 -10.03 -10.75
CA ILE A 304 0.92 -10.58 -11.88
C ILE A 304 1.34 -12.01 -11.52
N GLY A 305 0.70 -13.00 -12.15
CA GLY A 305 0.91 -14.43 -11.86
C GLY A 305 2.13 -15.02 -12.57
N ARG A 306 2.56 -16.23 -12.14
CA ARG A 306 3.70 -16.95 -12.74
C ARG A 306 3.57 -17.13 -14.24
N ASP A 307 2.39 -17.50 -14.73
CA ASP A 307 2.17 -17.71 -16.16
C ASP A 307 2.39 -16.42 -16.98
N ALA A 308 1.99 -15.27 -16.44
CA ALA A 308 2.24 -13.97 -17.07
C ALA A 308 3.73 -13.61 -17.04
N VAL A 309 4.42 -13.89 -15.94
CA VAL A 309 5.87 -13.69 -15.82
C VAL A 309 6.63 -14.52 -16.86
N GLU A 310 6.31 -15.81 -16.97
CA GLU A 310 6.97 -16.71 -17.93
C GLU A 310 6.65 -16.36 -19.37
N GLN A 311 5.42 -15.94 -19.67
CA GLN A 311 5.06 -15.43 -20.99
C GLN A 311 5.90 -14.20 -21.36
N VAL A 312 6.00 -13.22 -20.46
CA VAL A 312 6.81 -12.01 -20.67
C VAL A 312 8.29 -12.37 -20.84
N ARG A 313 8.83 -13.29 -20.03
CA ARG A 313 10.20 -13.80 -20.16
C ARG A 313 10.45 -14.39 -21.55
N HIS A 314 9.55 -15.25 -22.03
CA HIS A 314 9.66 -15.83 -23.37
C HIS A 314 9.58 -14.77 -24.49
N ASP A 315 8.73 -13.76 -24.33
CA ASP A 315 8.62 -12.68 -25.31
C ASP A 315 9.87 -11.79 -25.32
N ILE A 316 10.51 -11.55 -24.18
CA ILE A 316 11.81 -10.88 -24.10
C ILE A 316 12.89 -11.70 -24.80
N ILE A 317 13.00 -13.01 -24.52
CA ILE A 317 13.97 -13.90 -25.17
C ILE A 317 13.77 -13.90 -26.70
N ARG A 318 12.52 -13.94 -27.16
CA ARG A 318 12.20 -13.83 -28.60
C ARG A 318 12.56 -12.45 -29.16
N GLY A 319 12.39 -11.39 -28.39
CA GLY A 319 12.83 -10.03 -28.73
C GLY A 319 14.34 -9.94 -28.90
N MET A 320 15.09 -10.53 -27.97
CA MET A 320 16.55 -10.63 -28.00
C MET A 320 17.05 -11.39 -29.23
N ASP A 321 16.45 -12.54 -29.55
CA ASP A 321 16.79 -13.34 -30.74
C ASP A 321 16.63 -12.53 -32.04
N ARG A 322 15.55 -11.76 -32.15
CA ARG A 322 15.33 -10.85 -33.30
C ARG A 322 16.37 -9.73 -33.41
N LEU A 323 17.01 -9.38 -32.30
CA LEU A 323 18.11 -8.40 -32.24
C LEU A 323 19.48 -9.07 -32.42
N GLY A 324 19.53 -10.38 -32.70
CA GLY A 324 20.76 -11.14 -32.92
C GLY A 324 21.46 -11.62 -31.65
N MET A 325 20.81 -11.50 -30.49
CA MET A 325 21.31 -12.05 -29.23
C MET A 325 20.87 -13.50 -29.08
N ASN A 326 21.82 -14.40 -28.81
CA ASN A 326 21.55 -15.82 -28.68
C ASN A 326 21.29 -16.22 -27.21
N LEU A 327 20.98 -17.50 -26.97
CA LEU A 327 20.72 -18.02 -25.63
C LEU A 327 21.93 -17.88 -24.68
N ALA A 328 23.16 -17.99 -25.19
CA ALA A 328 24.36 -17.78 -24.37
C ALA A 328 24.50 -16.32 -23.92
N ASP A 329 24.09 -15.36 -24.75
CA ASP A 329 24.03 -13.95 -24.34
C ASP A 329 22.98 -13.75 -23.22
N TYR A 330 21.79 -14.33 -23.37
CA TYR A 330 20.76 -14.31 -22.32
C TYR A 330 21.27 -14.90 -21.00
N THR A 331 21.85 -16.10 -21.05
CA THR A 331 22.40 -16.76 -19.84
C THR A 331 23.58 -15.97 -19.26
N GLY A 332 24.41 -15.34 -20.09
CA GLY A 332 25.51 -14.51 -19.61
C GLY A 332 25.07 -13.21 -18.93
N ILE A 333 23.91 -12.67 -19.31
CA ILE A 333 23.38 -11.41 -18.75
C ILE A 333 22.49 -11.65 -17.54
N PHE A 334 21.56 -12.62 -17.62
CA PHE A 334 20.50 -12.84 -16.64
C PHE A 334 20.61 -14.16 -15.89
N GLY A 335 21.60 -15.00 -16.21
CA GLY A 335 21.81 -16.25 -15.47
C GLY A 335 22.37 -15.96 -14.09
N ASP A 336 21.69 -16.45 -13.05
CA ASP A 336 22.20 -16.46 -11.68
C ASP A 336 22.86 -17.82 -11.39
N TYR A 337 24.07 -17.82 -10.85
CA TYR A 337 24.71 -19.04 -10.36
C TYR A 337 23.91 -19.68 -9.21
N HIS A 338 23.10 -18.91 -8.47
CA HIS A 338 22.18 -19.48 -7.47
C HIS A 338 21.13 -20.41 -8.10
N ASP A 339 20.57 -20.06 -9.25
CA ASP A 339 19.66 -20.94 -10.00
C ASP A 339 20.36 -22.18 -10.55
N GLU A 340 21.68 -22.10 -10.77
CA GLU A 340 22.51 -23.24 -11.16
C GLU A 340 22.83 -24.15 -9.98
N PHE A 341 23.07 -23.58 -8.78
CA PHE A 341 23.30 -24.34 -7.55
C PHE A 341 22.05 -25.04 -7.03
N ASP A 342 20.87 -24.43 -7.16
CA ASP A 342 19.58 -25.05 -6.75
C ASP A 342 19.20 -26.28 -7.60
N ARG A 343 19.91 -26.52 -8.71
CA ARG A 343 19.76 -27.72 -9.54
C ARG A 343 20.59 -28.93 -9.08
N TYR A 344 21.50 -28.75 -8.12
CA TYR A 344 22.39 -29.79 -7.57
C TYR A 344 22.10 -30.07 -6.09
#